data_AF-A0A1F9ESU4-F1
#
_entry.id   AF-A0A1F9ESU4-F1
#
_cell.length_a   1.000
_cell.length_b   1.000
_cell.length_c   1.000
_cell.angle_alpha   90.00
_cell.angle_beta   90.00
_cell.angle_gamma   90.00
#
_symmetry.space_group_name_H-M   'P 1'
#
loop_
_entity.id
_entity.type
_entity.pdbx_description
1 polymer ?
#
loop_
_entity_poly.entity_id
_entity_poly.type
_entity_poly.pdbx_seq_one_letter_code
_entity_poly.pdbx_strand_id
1 'polypeptide(L)'
;MSQSYPLPRPLGDVERAGYGRSSMLQESAPAATPDELLLELMDLVALAFPEPLCRMRVHFRPNDSGDRPALSDLDGRARPGQPKRPDLGFDDAAVLASIHELLGAFADATERQGGVRVLSGRLEIEEDEDGARNVMLVRADADGELAVMTRRFDKSELRWLLWTGPLFARLNDTAEREGAQRAEVEALLAGTARFAVDLAQGTVAFSGEARPDLSLAFELLGSWSEQGRRYLWGFANEQVPERLRRQVEELRQRSTACGLRALSEGSLGCPEACADRLARYAAVEIGARGVFRAPFPASRGRGFLYLALR
;
A
#
# COMPACT_ATOMS: atom_id res chain seq x y z
N MET A 1 26.54 28.66 18.94
CA MET A 1 25.15 29.15 19.13
C MET A 1 24.24 28.25 18.31
N SER A 2 23.64 27.22 18.91
CA SER A 2 22.71 26.31 18.21
C SER A 2 21.37 27.00 18.02
N GLN A 3 21.04 27.36 16.78
CA GLN A 3 19.68 27.72 16.41
C GLN A 3 18.85 26.44 16.32
N SER A 4 17.89 26.29 17.23
CA SER A 4 16.82 25.32 17.12
C SER A 4 15.88 25.78 16.00
N TYR A 5 15.88 25.07 14.88
CA TYR A 5 14.90 25.26 13.84
C TYR A 5 13.63 24.49 14.20
N PRO A 6 12.43 25.07 14.05
CA PRO A 6 11.20 24.31 14.21
C PRO A 6 11.20 23.18 13.18
N LEU A 7 10.95 21.96 13.65
CA LEU A 7 10.67 20.81 12.79
C LEU A 7 9.59 21.19 11.78
N PRO A 8 9.62 20.63 10.55
CA PRO A 8 8.55 20.84 9.58
C PRO A 8 7.21 20.57 10.25
N ARG A 9 6.29 21.52 10.09
CA ARG A 9 4.91 21.37 10.58
C ARG A 9 4.34 20.05 10.04
N PRO A 10 3.46 19.38 10.79
CA PRO A 10 2.74 18.21 10.29
C PRO A 10 2.20 18.53 8.90
N LEU A 11 2.50 17.65 7.94
CA LEU A 11 2.05 17.72 6.56
C LEU A 11 0.56 18.11 6.58
N GLY A 12 0.26 19.27 6.00
CA GLY A 12 -1.13 19.63 5.73
C GLY A 12 -1.76 18.50 4.94
N ASP A 13 -3.01 18.16 5.28
CA ASP A 13 -3.79 17.13 4.61
C ASP A 13 -3.73 17.36 3.09
N VAL A 14 -2.90 16.57 2.40
CA VAL A 14 -2.90 16.51 0.93
C VAL A 14 -4.16 15.74 0.58
N GLU A 15 -5.24 16.48 0.32
CA GLU A 15 -6.52 15.95 -0.09
C GLU A 15 -6.50 15.51 -1.57
N ARG A 16 -7.04 14.30 -1.78
CA ARG A 16 -7.41 13.56 -3.02
C ARG A 16 -6.24 12.79 -3.70
N ALA A 17 -6.40 11.52 -4.09
CA ALA A 17 -7.59 10.68 -4.32
C ALA A 17 -7.38 9.21 -3.86
N GLY A 18 -8.41 8.61 -3.23
CA GLY A 18 -8.63 7.16 -3.21
C GLY A 18 -7.71 6.25 -2.38
N TYR A 19 -7.90 6.23 -1.05
CA TYR A 19 -8.26 5.07 -0.20
C TYR A 19 -7.97 5.41 1.27
N GLY A 20 -9.01 5.29 2.09
CA GLY A 20 -9.09 5.80 3.47
C GLY A 20 -9.84 7.14 3.55
N ARG A 21 -11.18 7.09 3.61
CA ARG A 21 -12.03 8.25 3.90
C ARG A 21 -11.77 8.74 5.33
N SER A 22 -10.94 9.76 5.49
CA SER A 22 -10.95 10.58 6.71
C SER A 22 -12.08 11.60 6.60
N SER A 23 -12.95 11.57 7.60
CA SER A 23 -14.02 12.55 7.81
C SER A 23 -13.41 13.89 8.21
N MET A 24 -13.41 14.86 7.30
CA MET A 24 -13.84 16.26 7.54
C MET A 24 -13.71 17.07 6.25
N LEU A 25 -14.77 17.83 5.92
CA LEU A 25 -15.00 18.69 4.73
C LEU A 25 -15.47 17.95 3.46
N GLN A 26 -16.76 17.57 3.47
CA GLN A 26 -17.52 17.08 2.33
C GLN A 26 -17.74 18.18 1.28
N GLU A 27 -16.83 18.30 0.32
CA GLU A 27 -17.31 18.27 -1.07
C GLU A 27 -17.60 16.80 -1.38
N SER A 28 -18.85 16.47 -1.68
CA SER A 28 -19.27 15.10 -1.97
C SER A 28 -18.54 14.60 -3.21
N ALA A 29 -17.41 13.92 -3.01
CA ALA A 29 -16.73 13.19 -4.06
C ALA A 29 -17.76 12.30 -4.79
N PRO A 30 -17.66 12.16 -6.12
CA PRO A 30 -18.55 11.28 -6.87
C PRO A 30 -18.52 9.89 -6.23
N ALA A 31 -19.68 9.26 -6.15
CA ALA A 31 -19.75 7.91 -5.60
C ALA A 31 -18.91 6.96 -6.46
N ALA A 32 -18.17 6.07 -5.81
CA ALA A 32 -17.32 5.11 -6.51
C ALA A 32 -18.14 4.25 -7.48
N THR A 33 -17.56 3.99 -8.65
CA THR A 33 -18.14 3.13 -9.67
C THR A 33 -17.98 1.65 -9.31
N PRO A 34 -18.82 0.74 -9.84
CA PRO A 34 -18.64 -0.70 -9.65
C PRO A 34 -17.24 -1.19 -10.04
N ASP A 35 -16.66 -0.64 -11.12
CA ASP A 35 -15.33 -1.03 -11.60
C ASP A 35 -14.20 -0.63 -10.63
N GLU A 36 -14.25 0.57 -10.05
CA GLU A 36 -13.29 1.00 -9.02
C GLU A 36 -13.35 0.12 -7.77
N LEU A 37 -14.55 -0.26 -7.35
CA LEU A 37 -14.78 -1.12 -6.19
C LEU A 37 -14.33 -2.57 -6.47
N LEU A 38 -14.47 -3.06 -7.71
CA LEU A 38 -13.95 -4.38 -8.10
C LEU A 38 -12.42 -4.41 -8.07
N LEU A 39 -11.75 -3.35 -8.51
CA LEU A 39 -10.29 -3.27 -8.46
C LEU A 39 -9.78 -3.22 -7.01
N GLU A 40 -10.43 -2.47 -6.13
CA GLU A 40 -10.10 -2.49 -4.70
C GLU A 40 -10.35 -3.87 -4.07
N LEU A 41 -11.44 -4.54 -4.47
CA LEU A 41 -11.75 -5.87 -3.98
C LEU A 41 -10.65 -6.86 -4.38
N MET A 42 -10.13 -6.76 -5.61
CA MET A 42 -8.99 -7.57 -6.06
C MET A 42 -7.74 -7.31 -5.20
N ASP A 43 -7.46 -6.07 -4.85
CA ASP A 43 -6.34 -5.69 -3.98
C ASP A 43 -6.49 -6.29 -2.56
N LEU A 44 -7.69 -6.20 -1.97
CA LEU A 44 -7.96 -6.76 -0.65
C LEU A 44 -7.93 -8.29 -0.65
N VAL A 45 -8.49 -8.92 -1.68
CA VAL A 45 -8.43 -10.37 -1.84
C VAL A 45 -6.98 -10.82 -2.02
N ALA A 46 -6.16 -10.10 -2.77
CA ALA A 46 -4.73 -10.41 -2.88
C ALA A 46 -3.98 -10.33 -1.53
N LEU A 47 -4.46 -9.49 -0.59
CA LEU A 47 -3.95 -9.44 0.78
C LEU A 47 -4.52 -10.54 1.68
N ALA A 48 -5.68 -11.12 1.37
CA ALA A 48 -6.27 -12.19 2.19
C ALA A 48 -5.59 -13.55 2.00
N PHE A 49 -4.79 -13.72 0.93
CA PHE A 49 -4.10 -14.97 0.62
C PHE A 49 -2.57 -14.85 0.74
N PRO A 50 -1.87 -15.93 1.19
CA PRO A 50 -0.42 -15.97 1.15
C PRO A 50 0.10 -16.14 -0.28
N GLU A 51 -0.56 -16.91 -1.15
CA GLU A 51 -0.14 -17.15 -2.52
C GLU A 51 -0.84 -16.18 -3.50
N PRO A 52 -0.12 -15.68 -4.53
CA PRO A 52 -0.76 -14.97 -5.64
C PRO A 52 -1.77 -15.87 -6.36
N LEU A 53 -3.00 -15.39 -6.55
CA LEU A 53 -4.08 -16.18 -7.14
C LEU A 53 -4.20 -15.96 -8.66
N CYS A 54 -4.54 -17.01 -9.40
CA CYS A 54 -5.01 -16.94 -10.79
C CYS A 54 -6.55 -17.06 -10.91
N ARG A 55 -7.22 -17.54 -9.86
CA ARG A 55 -8.67 -17.52 -9.73
C ARG A 55 -9.05 -17.15 -8.30
N MET A 56 -10.06 -16.30 -8.15
CA MET A 56 -10.61 -15.84 -6.88
C MET A 56 -12.12 -16.03 -6.90
N ARG A 57 -12.69 -16.46 -5.78
CA ARG A 57 -14.14 -16.55 -5.57
C ARG A 57 -14.51 -15.89 -4.26
N VAL A 58 -15.31 -14.83 -4.34
CA VAL A 58 -15.82 -14.12 -3.17
C VAL A 58 -17.30 -14.50 -3.02
N HIS A 59 -17.61 -15.29 -2.00
CA HIS A 59 -18.99 -15.71 -1.72
C HIS A 59 -19.60 -14.77 -0.69
N PHE A 60 -20.84 -14.39 -0.91
CA PHE A 60 -21.55 -13.50 -0.01
C PHE A 60 -23.02 -13.91 0.15
N ARG A 61 -23.55 -13.59 1.33
CA ARG A 61 -24.94 -13.84 1.75
C ARG A 61 -25.47 -12.58 2.43
N PRO A 62 -26.80 -12.44 2.62
CA PRO A 62 -27.33 -11.33 3.39
C PRO A 62 -26.70 -11.33 4.79
N ASN A 63 -26.36 -10.15 5.29
CA ASN A 63 -25.93 -9.92 6.67
C ASN A 63 -27.07 -10.22 7.66
N ASP A 64 -26.80 -10.06 8.97
CA ASP A 64 -27.78 -10.37 10.01
C ASP A 64 -29.08 -9.55 9.91
N SER A 65 -29.02 -8.32 9.40
CA SER A 65 -30.21 -7.50 9.11
C SER A 65 -30.90 -7.84 7.80
N GLY A 66 -30.30 -8.68 6.97
CA GLY A 66 -30.83 -9.13 5.68
C GLY A 66 -30.85 -8.07 4.59
N ASP A 67 -30.27 -6.89 4.83
CA ASP A 67 -30.40 -5.72 3.96
C ASP A 67 -29.15 -5.43 3.11
N ARG A 68 -28.01 -6.05 3.45
CA ARG A 68 -26.75 -5.89 2.72
C ARG A 68 -26.04 -7.23 2.52
N PRO A 69 -25.24 -7.39 1.46
CA PRO A 69 -24.37 -8.55 1.36
C PRO A 69 -23.25 -8.49 2.40
N ALA A 70 -22.89 -9.66 2.92
CA ALA A 70 -21.79 -9.90 3.84
C ALA A 70 -20.91 -11.00 3.25
N LEU A 71 -19.58 -10.85 3.38
CA LEU A 71 -18.65 -11.92 3.06
C LEU A 71 -18.99 -13.18 3.86
N SER A 72 -19.22 -14.29 3.16
CA SER A 72 -19.53 -15.59 3.78
C SER A 72 -18.42 -16.62 3.61
N ASP A 73 -17.70 -16.55 2.49
CA ASP A 73 -16.56 -17.44 2.21
C ASP A 73 -15.64 -16.80 1.16
N LEU A 74 -14.37 -17.22 1.16
CA LEU A 74 -13.35 -16.74 0.24
C LEU A 74 -12.48 -17.92 -0.22
N ASP A 75 -12.52 -18.21 -1.52
CA ASP A 75 -11.79 -19.32 -2.14
C ASP A 75 -10.86 -18.79 -3.25
N GLY A 76 -9.76 -19.50 -3.50
CA GLY A 76 -8.72 -19.08 -4.42
C GLY A 76 -7.89 -20.23 -4.97
N ARG A 77 -7.55 -20.14 -6.26
CA ARG A 77 -6.55 -21.01 -6.89
C ARG A 77 -5.24 -20.25 -7.02
N ALA A 78 -4.22 -20.72 -6.31
CA ALA A 78 -2.87 -20.17 -6.40
C ALA A 78 -2.28 -20.34 -7.80
N ARG A 79 -1.50 -19.34 -8.23
CA ARG A 79 -0.67 -19.45 -9.43
C ARG A 79 0.56 -20.31 -9.10
N PRO A 80 0.80 -21.41 -9.82
CA PRO A 80 1.96 -22.28 -9.56
C PRO A 80 3.28 -21.53 -9.70
N GLY A 81 4.22 -21.80 -8.79
CA GLY A 81 5.60 -21.30 -8.85
C GLY A 81 5.79 -19.81 -8.55
N GLN A 82 4.74 -19.08 -8.18
CA GLN A 82 4.86 -17.70 -7.75
C GLN A 82 5.32 -17.61 -6.29
N PRO A 83 6.17 -16.62 -5.94
CA PRO A 83 6.56 -16.40 -4.56
C PRO A 83 5.34 -15.94 -3.74
N LYS A 84 5.32 -16.34 -2.46
CA LYS A 84 4.28 -15.92 -1.53
C LYS A 84 4.34 -14.42 -1.25
N ARG A 85 3.21 -13.82 -0.88
CA ARG A 85 3.13 -12.48 -0.32
C ARG A 85 4.10 -12.36 0.88
N PRO A 86 5.02 -11.37 0.88
CA PRO A 86 5.84 -11.11 2.07
C PRO A 86 4.95 -10.64 3.23
N ASP A 87 5.44 -10.75 4.47
CA ASP A 87 4.76 -10.11 5.59
C ASP A 87 4.79 -8.58 5.42
N LEU A 88 3.60 -8.00 5.24
CA LEU A 88 3.36 -6.56 5.09
C LEU A 88 2.65 -5.97 6.34
N GLY A 89 2.41 -6.78 7.38
CA GLY A 89 1.76 -6.38 8.62
C GLY A 89 0.30 -5.94 8.49
N PHE A 90 -0.41 -6.41 7.46
CA PHE A 90 -1.86 -6.27 7.40
C PHE A 90 -2.50 -7.25 8.37
N ASP A 91 -3.48 -6.77 9.14
CA ASP A 91 -4.27 -7.62 10.03
C ASP A 91 -5.35 -8.33 9.21
N ASP A 92 -5.34 -9.67 9.23
CA ASP A 92 -6.25 -10.48 8.41
C ASP A 92 -7.72 -10.19 8.73
N ALA A 93 -8.08 -9.97 10.00
CA ALA A 93 -9.45 -9.65 10.38
C ALA A 93 -9.89 -8.28 9.85
N ALA A 94 -8.99 -7.29 9.86
CA ALA A 94 -9.24 -5.97 9.28
C ALA A 94 -9.36 -6.02 7.75
N VAL A 95 -8.57 -6.87 7.07
CA VAL A 95 -8.69 -7.11 5.62
C VAL A 95 -10.06 -7.73 5.30
N LEU A 96 -10.48 -8.77 6.02
CA LEU A 96 -11.79 -9.40 5.83
C LEU A 96 -12.95 -8.43 6.13
N ALA A 97 -12.83 -7.60 7.16
CA ALA A 97 -13.81 -6.56 7.45
C ALA A 97 -13.89 -5.52 6.32
N SER A 98 -12.76 -5.14 5.72
CA SER A 98 -12.72 -4.22 4.58
C SER A 98 -13.38 -4.84 3.34
N ILE A 99 -13.16 -6.14 3.08
CA ILE A 99 -13.86 -6.87 2.01
C ILE A 99 -15.38 -6.87 2.26
N HIS A 100 -15.81 -7.08 3.49
CA HIS A 100 -17.23 -7.05 3.87
C HIS A 100 -17.88 -5.70 3.54
N GLU A 101 -17.27 -4.59 4.00
CA GLU A 101 -17.79 -3.24 3.71
C GLU A 101 -17.82 -2.95 2.21
N LEU A 102 -16.80 -3.42 1.49
CA LEU A 102 -16.66 -3.19 0.06
C LEU A 102 -17.74 -3.92 -0.75
N LEU A 103 -18.14 -5.13 -0.33
CA LEU A 103 -19.26 -5.85 -0.95
C LEU A 103 -20.58 -5.07 -0.84
N GLY A 104 -20.82 -4.44 0.31
CA GLY A 104 -21.99 -3.56 0.50
C GLY A 104 -21.95 -2.35 -0.44
N ALA A 105 -20.82 -1.64 -0.50
CA ALA A 105 -20.65 -0.51 -1.41
C ALA A 105 -20.79 -0.91 -2.89
N PHE A 106 -20.29 -2.10 -3.25
CA PHE A 106 -20.39 -2.64 -4.59
C PHE A 106 -21.84 -3.01 -4.97
N ALA A 107 -22.60 -3.61 -4.06
CA ALA A 107 -24.04 -3.85 -4.26
C ALA A 107 -24.82 -2.54 -4.45
N ASP A 108 -24.55 -1.52 -3.62
CA ASP A 108 -25.17 -0.20 -3.76
C ASP A 108 -24.80 0.47 -5.10
N ALA A 109 -23.57 0.29 -5.58
CA ALA A 109 -23.13 0.84 -6.86
C ALA A 109 -23.78 0.12 -8.06
N THR A 110 -23.86 -1.21 -8.01
CA THR A 110 -24.49 -2.01 -9.08
C THR A 110 -26.00 -1.80 -9.15
N GLU A 111 -26.69 -1.66 -8.01
CA GLU A 111 -28.12 -1.31 -7.98
C GLU A 111 -28.37 0.07 -8.58
N ARG A 112 -27.56 1.08 -8.22
CA ARG A 112 -27.71 2.43 -8.77
C ARG A 112 -27.47 2.51 -10.28
N GLN A 113 -26.52 1.74 -10.80
CA GLN A 113 -26.15 1.80 -12.22
C GLN A 113 -27.00 0.87 -13.11
N GLY A 114 -27.35 -0.31 -12.61
CA GLY A 114 -28.02 -1.36 -13.39
C GLY A 114 -29.42 -1.72 -12.91
N GLY A 115 -29.90 -1.19 -11.79
CA GLY A 115 -31.20 -1.51 -11.19
C GLY A 115 -31.28 -2.92 -10.60
N VAL A 116 -30.15 -3.62 -10.45
CA VAL A 116 -30.10 -4.99 -9.93
C VAL A 116 -29.53 -4.97 -8.52
N ARG A 117 -30.38 -5.28 -7.54
CA ARG A 117 -29.95 -5.49 -6.16
C ARG A 117 -29.42 -6.92 -5.98
N VAL A 118 -28.23 -7.05 -5.42
CA VAL A 118 -27.54 -8.32 -5.22
C VAL A 118 -27.18 -8.49 -3.74
N LEU A 119 -27.90 -9.36 -3.03
CA LEU A 119 -27.69 -9.61 -1.59
C LEU A 119 -27.02 -10.95 -1.31
N SER A 120 -27.11 -11.90 -2.25
CA SER A 120 -26.54 -13.23 -2.15
C SER A 120 -25.96 -13.65 -3.49
N GLY A 121 -24.85 -14.39 -3.44
CA GLY A 121 -24.20 -14.90 -4.64
C GLY A 121 -22.70 -15.05 -4.50
N ARG A 122 -22.01 -14.90 -5.63
CA ARG A 122 -20.55 -14.88 -5.69
C ARG A 122 -20.01 -13.97 -6.78
N LEU A 123 -18.81 -13.46 -6.56
CA LEU A 123 -17.95 -12.91 -7.60
C LEU A 123 -16.91 -13.95 -7.97
N GLU A 124 -16.83 -14.29 -9.25
CA GLU A 124 -15.75 -15.10 -9.80
C GLU A 124 -14.80 -14.20 -10.58
N ILE A 125 -13.51 -14.25 -10.23
CA ILE A 125 -12.45 -13.47 -10.89
C ILE A 125 -11.41 -14.45 -11.39
N GLU A 126 -11.23 -14.54 -12.70
CA GLU A 126 -10.29 -15.46 -13.34
C GLU A 126 -9.33 -14.73 -14.27
N GLU A 127 -8.07 -15.11 -14.20
CA GLU A 127 -7.04 -14.65 -15.11
C GLU A 127 -7.07 -15.42 -16.43
N ASP A 128 -7.06 -14.69 -17.55
CA ASP A 128 -6.88 -15.29 -18.87
C ASP A 128 -5.39 -15.48 -19.22
N GLU A 129 -5.12 -16.15 -20.35
CA GLU A 129 -3.76 -16.40 -20.85
C GLU A 129 -2.98 -15.12 -21.12
N ASP A 130 -3.68 -14.04 -21.48
CA ASP A 130 -3.07 -12.74 -21.70
C ASP A 130 -2.74 -12.03 -20.38
N GLY A 131 -3.27 -12.47 -19.25
CA GLY A 131 -3.12 -11.82 -17.94
C GLY A 131 -4.17 -10.75 -17.63
N ALA A 132 -5.22 -10.64 -18.45
CA ALA A 132 -6.41 -9.86 -18.13
C ALA A 132 -7.20 -10.53 -16.98
N ARG A 133 -8.24 -9.86 -16.47
CA ARG A 133 -9.14 -10.42 -15.44
C ARG A 133 -10.57 -10.44 -15.92
N ASN A 134 -11.15 -11.63 -16.01
CA ASN A 134 -12.57 -11.82 -16.26
C ASN A 134 -13.31 -11.92 -14.93
N VAL A 135 -14.27 -11.02 -14.73
CA VAL A 135 -15.11 -10.94 -13.55
C VAL A 135 -16.54 -11.32 -13.93
N MET A 136 -17.14 -12.20 -13.15
CA MET A 136 -18.55 -12.55 -13.26
C MET A 136 -19.23 -12.41 -11.89
N LEU A 137 -20.29 -11.61 -11.84
CA LEU A 137 -21.18 -11.55 -10.68
C LEU A 137 -22.33 -12.51 -10.91
N VAL A 138 -22.44 -13.51 -10.05
CA VAL A 138 -23.53 -14.47 -10.01
C VAL A 138 -24.41 -14.12 -8.82
N ARG A 139 -25.66 -13.77 -9.08
CA ARG A 139 -26.69 -13.62 -8.05
C ARG A 139 -27.26 -15.00 -7.74
N ALA A 140 -27.45 -15.30 -6.45
CA ALA A 140 -28.17 -16.48 -6.00
C ALA A 140 -29.49 -16.05 -5.35
N ASP A 141 -30.59 -16.66 -5.76
CA ASP A 141 -31.92 -16.48 -5.20
C ASP A 141 -32.65 -17.84 -5.09
N ALA A 142 -33.94 -17.83 -4.72
CA ALA A 142 -34.71 -19.05 -4.55
C ALA A 142 -34.92 -19.83 -5.87
N ASP A 143 -34.82 -19.14 -7.02
CA ASP A 143 -35.03 -19.71 -8.35
C ASP A 143 -33.72 -20.26 -8.95
N GLY A 144 -32.58 -20.01 -8.30
CA GLY A 144 -31.28 -20.56 -8.63
C GLY A 144 -30.18 -19.50 -8.74
N GLU A 145 -29.23 -19.74 -9.64
CA GLU A 145 -28.10 -18.85 -9.88
C GLU A 145 -28.22 -18.18 -11.25
N LEU A 146 -28.01 -16.87 -11.29
CA LEU A 146 -28.05 -16.07 -12.52
C LEU A 146 -26.82 -15.17 -12.60
N ALA A 147 -26.09 -15.25 -13.71
CA ALA A 147 -25.05 -14.28 -14.02
C ALA A 147 -25.71 -12.93 -14.36
N VAL A 148 -25.44 -11.91 -13.54
CA VAL A 148 -26.05 -10.57 -13.66
C VAL A 148 -25.07 -9.51 -14.14
N MET A 149 -23.77 -9.82 -14.15
CA MET A 149 -22.72 -8.95 -14.67
C MET A 149 -21.53 -9.77 -15.16
N THR A 150 -20.96 -9.36 -16.29
CA THR A 150 -19.65 -9.83 -16.76
C THR A 150 -18.80 -8.63 -17.14
N ARG A 151 -17.54 -8.62 -16.70
CA ARG A 151 -16.59 -7.53 -16.94
C ARG A 151 -15.20 -8.09 -17.16
N ARG A 152 -14.52 -7.69 -18.23
CA ARG A 152 -13.12 -8.04 -18.49
C ARG A 152 -12.22 -6.84 -18.28
N PHE A 153 -11.33 -6.85 -17.29
CA PHE A 153 -10.31 -5.82 -17.07
C PHE A 153 -9.03 -6.15 -17.82
N ASP A 154 -8.59 -5.25 -18.70
CA ASP A 154 -7.33 -5.42 -19.42
C ASP A 154 -6.10 -4.99 -18.58
N LYS A 155 -4.89 -5.24 -19.08
CA LYS A 155 -3.64 -4.88 -18.39
C LYS A 155 -3.50 -3.39 -18.06
N SER A 156 -4.04 -2.52 -18.91
CA SER A 156 -3.98 -1.08 -18.72
C SER A 156 -4.86 -0.64 -17.54
N GLU A 157 -5.92 -1.37 -17.26
CA GLU A 157 -6.78 -1.17 -16.10
C GLU A 157 -6.19 -1.82 -14.85
N LEU A 158 -5.59 -3.01 -14.97
CA LEU A 158 -4.95 -3.70 -13.84
C LEU A 158 -3.71 -2.98 -13.30
N ARG A 159 -3.18 -1.98 -14.02
CA ARG A 159 -2.15 -1.07 -13.48
C ARG A 159 -2.65 -0.28 -12.26
N TRP A 160 -3.95 -0.21 -12.02
CA TRP A 160 -4.54 0.42 -10.85
C TRP A 160 -4.39 -0.42 -9.57
N LEU A 161 -4.04 -1.70 -9.67
CA LEU A 161 -3.85 -2.57 -8.50
C LEU A 161 -2.55 -2.25 -7.77
N LEU A 162 -2.62 -2.17 -6.44
CA LEU A 162 -1.49 -1.94 -5.55
C LEU A 162 -0.82 -3.25 -5.16
N TRP A 163 -1.60 -4.29 -4.82
CA TRP A 163 -1.11 -5.51 -4.19
C TRP A 163 -1.19 -6.67 -5.16
N THR A 164 -0.06 -6.97 -5.81
CA THR A 164 -0.02 -7.96 -6.88
C THR A 164 1.14 -8.94 -6.75
N GLY A 165 1.02 -10.10 -7.40
CA GLY A 165 2.10 -11.07 -7.52
C GLY A 165 3.42 -10.46 -8.03
N PRO A 166 3.42 -9.65 -9.11
CA PRO A 166 4.59 -8.91 -9.55
C PRO A 166 5.27 -8.05 -8.47
N LEU A 167 4.50 -7.31 -7.67
CA LEU A 167 5.05 -6.55 -6.55
C LEU A 167 5.67 -7.48 -5.50
N PHE A 168 4.95 -8.53 -5.10
CA PHE A 168 5.43 -9.47 -4.08
C PHE A 168 6.73 -10.16 -4.50
N ALA A 169 6.87 -10.52 -5.78
CA ALA A 169 8.10 -11.05 -6.33
C ALA A 169 9.26 -10.07 -6.16
N ARG A 170 9.08 -8.80 -6.55
CA ARG A 170 10.11 -7.76 -6.40
C ARG A 170 10.56 -7.56 -4.96
N LEU A 171 9.62 -7.54 -4.01
CA LEU A 171 9.95 -7.42 -2.60
C LEU A 171 10.74 -8.64 -2.12
N ASN A 172 10.34 -9.85 -2.48
CA ASN A 172 11.04 -11.07 -2.07
C ASN A 172 12.46 -11.16 -2.66
N ASP A 173 12.66 -10.73 -3.90
CA ASP A 173 13.96 -10.70 -4.59
C ASP A 173 15.00 -9.80 -3.90
N THR A 174 14.57 -8.89 -3.03
CA THR A 174 15.45 -8.01 -2.25
C THR A 174 15.64 -8.44 -0.80
N ALA A 175 14.89 -9.42 -0.30
CA ALA A 175 14.80 -9.74 1.13
C ALA A 175 16.16 -10.03 1.80
N GLU A 176 17.04 -10.80 1.14
CA GLU A 176 18.37 -11.11 1.66
C GLU A 176 19.26 -9.86 1.74
N ARG A 177 19.28 -9.06 0.67
CA ARG A 177 20.04 -7.80 0.61
C ARG A 177 19.56 -6.80 1.66
N GLU A 178 18.26 -6.73 1.90
CA GLU A 178 17.67 -5.90 2.96
C GLU A 178 18.14 -6.33 4.35
N GLY A 179 18.22 -7.66 4.60
CA GLY A 179 18.75 -8.20 5.84
C GLY A 179 20.21 -7.80 6.07
N ALA A 180 21.05 -7.89 5.03
CA ALA A 180 22.45 -7.50 5.09
C ALA A 180 22.63 -5.98 5.33
N GLN A 181 21.89 -5.15 4.58
CA GLN A 181 21.90 -3.69 4.75
C GLN A 181 21.43 -3.27 6.15
N ARG A 182 20.41 -3.93 6.70
CA ARG A 182 19.95 -3.68 8.07
C ARG A 182 21.06 -3.98 9.08
N ALA A 183 21.70 -5.14 8.97
CA ALA A 183 22.79 -5.51 9.87
C ALA A 183 23.98 -4.52 9.76
N GLU A 184 24.29 -4.05 8.55
CA GLU A 184 25.33 -3.02 8.35
C GLU A 184 24.97 -1.70 9.04
N VAL A 185 23.76 -1.20 8.85
CA VAL A 185 23.30 0.04 9.49
C VAL A 185 23.24 -0.10 11.00
N GLU A 186 22.75 -1.22 11.53
CA GLU A 186 22.74 -1.50 12.97
C GLU A 186 24.16 -1.49 13.55
N ALA A 187 25.12 -2.12 12.88
CA ALA A 187 26.53 -2.10 13.30
C ALA A 187 27.13 -0.69 13.23
N LEU A 188 26.86 0.06 12.16
CA LEU A 188 27.34 1.43 11.97
C LEU A 188 26.82 2.39 13.04
N LEU A 189 25.56 2.21 13.44
CA LEU A 189 24.86 3.06 14.40
C LEU A 189 24.94 2.53 15.84
N ALA A 190 25.60 1.40 16.10
CA ALA A 190 25.80 0.86 17.44
C ALA A 190 26.39 1.92 18.39
N GLY A 191 25.79 2.06 19.58
CA GLY A 191 26.21 3.05 20.57
C GLY A 191 25.82 4.51 20.26
N THR A 192 25.02 4.75 19.23
CA THR A 192 24.42 6.07 18.98
C THR A 192 23.26 6.31 19.95
N ALA A 193 23.21 7.49 20.56
CA ALA A 193 22.14 7.87 21.49
C ALA A 193 21.19 8.94 20.92
N ARG A 194 21.69 9.79 20.02
CA ARG A 194 20.95 10.91 19.45
C ARG A 194 21.22 11.04 17.96
N PHE A 195 20.26 11.61 17.25
CA PHE A 195 20.41 11.98 15.86
C PHE A 195 19.84 13.38 15.57
N ALA A 196 20.34 14.02 14.53
CA ALA A 196 19.81 15.27 13.99
C ALA A 196 19.77 15.18 12.46
N VAL A 197 18.64 15.51 11.86
CA VAL A 197 18.45 15.50 10.40
C VAL A 197 18.51 16.93 9.88
N ASP A 198 19.40 17.19 8.94
CA ASP A 198 19.46 18.44 8.18
C ASP A 198 18.98 18.17 6.75
N LEU A 199 17.71 18.53 6.47
CA LEU A 199 17.14 18.40 5.13
C LEU A 199 17.79 19.38 4.12
N ALA A 200 18.28 20.52 4.58
CA ALA A 200 18.90 21.52 3.71
C ALA A 200 20.26 21.05 3.20
N GLN A 201 21.03 20.33 4.03
CA GLN A 201 22.32 19.73 3.69
C GLN A 201 22.21 18.27 3.22
N GLY A 202 21.12 17.58 3.55
CA GLY A 202 20.91 16.18 3.17
C GLY A 202 21.78 15.26 4.00
N THR A 203 21.98 15.62 5.26
CA THR A 203 22.83 14.88 6.19
C THR A 203 22.05 14.50 7.43
N VAL A 204 22.39 13.34 7.98
CA VAL A 204 21.96 12.92 9.30
C VAL A 204 23.21 12.74 10.16
N ALA A 205 23.24 13.48 11.26
CA ALA A 205 24.30 13.42 12.24
C ALA A 205 23.88 12.54 13.41
N PHE A 206 24.75 11.63 13.81
CA PHE A 206 24.59 10.69 14.90
C PHE A 206 25.65 10.99 15.97
N SER A 207 25.23 11.03 17.23
CA SER A 207 26.11 11.30 18.37
C SER A 207 25.83 10.33 19.53
N GLY A 208 26.85 10.08 20.34
CA GLY A 208 26.78 9.22 21.52
C GLY A 208 27.94 9.50 22.48
N GLU A 209 27.79 9.14 23.76
CA GLU A 209 28.74 9.52 24.81
C GLU A 209 30.16 8.93 24.62
N ALA A 210 30.26 7.79 23.94
CA ALA A 210 31.49 7.03 23.77
C ALA A 210 31.97 6.92 22.30
N ARG A 211 31.43 7.73 21.38
CA ARG A 211 31.80 7.67 19.96
C ARG A 211 31.95 9.07 19.34
N PRO A 212 32.84 9.25 18.35
CA PRO A 212 32.87 10.47 17.57
C PRO A 212 31.54 10.65 16.82
N ASP A 213 31.19 11.91 16.59
CA ASP A 213 30.03 12.27 15.77
C ASP A 213 30.18 11.69 14.36
N LEU A 214 29.13 11.01 13.89
CA LEU A 214 29.06 10.42 12.57
C LEU A 214 28.03 11.19 11.75
N SER A 215 28.45 11.83 10.66
CA SER A 215 27.55 12.49 9.71
C SER A 215 27.51 11.70 8.42
N LEU A 216 26.32 11.28 8.00
CA LEU A 216 26.09 10.56 6.74
C LEU A 216 25.21 11.37 5.82
N ALA A 217 25.50 11.33 4.52
CA ALA A 217 24.56 11.80 3.52
C ALA A 217 23.39 10.82 3.40
N PHE A 218 22.20 11.34 3.05
CA PHE A 218 21.03 10.50 2.84
C PHE A 218 20.18 10.97 1.67
N GLU A 219 19.31 10.06 1.22
CA GLU A 219 18.15 10.38 0.38
C GLU A 219 16.85 10.02 1.10
N LEU A 220 15.82 10.82 0.90
CA LEU A 220 14.52 10.56 1.52
C LEU A 220 13.74 9.58 0.66
N LEU A 221 13.53 8.37 1.20
CA LEU A 221 12.72 7.35 0.57
C LEU A 221 11.23 7.66 0.73
N GLY A 222 10.84 8.11 1.92
CA GLY A 222 9.47 8.49 2.22
C GLY A 222 9.23 8.69 3.71
N SER A 223 7.97 8.84 4.07
CA SER A 223 7.53 9.02 5.45
C SER A 223 6.25 8.24 5.72
N TRP A 224 6.11 7.70 6.93
CA TRP A 224 4.88 7.08 7.39
C TRP A 224 4.32 7.82 8.60
N SER A 225 2.99 7.89 8.71
CA SER A 225 2.29 8.46 9.85
C SER A 225 1.26 7.50 10.43
N GLU A 226 1.20 7.43 11.75
CA GLU A 226 0.25 6.58 12.49
C GLU A 226 -1.19 7.07 12.35
N GLN A 227 -1.42 8.38 12.47
CA GLN A 227 -2.73 8.99 12.36
C GLN A 227 -3.43 8.63 11.04
N GLY A 228 -2.68 8.71 9.93
CA GLY A 228 -3.21 8.43 8.59
C GLY A 228 -3.09 6.97 8.17
N ARG A 229 -2.33 6.15 8.91
CA ARG A 229 -1.85 4.82 8.46
C ARG A 229 -1.41 4.85 7.01
N ARG A 230 -0.57 5.82 6.68
CA ARG A 230 -0.28 6.21 5.31
C ARG A 230 1.22 6.40 5.12
N TYR A 231 1.71 5.81 4.04
CA TYR A 231 3.05 6.05 3.53
C TYR A 231 2.98 7.10 2.43
N LEU A 232 3.86 8.09 2.51
CA LEU A 232 4.08 9.12 1.49
C LEU A 232 5.49 8.93 0.95
N TRP A 233 5.62 8.65 -0.35
CA TRP A 233 6.92 8.53 -0.98
C TRP A 233 7.66 9.87 -0.98
N GLY A 234 8.99 9.82 -0.91
CA GLY A 234 9.84 11.00 -0.89
C GLY A 234 9.69 11.86 -2.15
N PHE A 235 9.45 11.23 -3.32
CA PHE A 235 9.20 11.96 -4.57
C PHE A 235 7.92 12.78 -4.55
N ALA A 236 6.91 12.37 -3.77
CA ALA A 236 5.61 13.02 -3.67
C ALA A 236 5.58 14.11 -2.59
N ASN A 237 6.66 14.27 -1.82
CA ASN A 237 6.77 15.33 -0.83
C ASN A 237 7.48 16.56 -1.43
N GLU A 238 6.69 17.51 -1.92
CA GLU A 238 7.21 18.74 -2.56
C GLU A 238 7.98 19.66 -1.61
N GLN A 239 7.81 19.49 -0.29
CA GLN A 239 8.56 20.27 0.71
C GLN A 239 10.02 19.79 0.86
N VAL A 240 10.35 18.64 0.30
CA VAL A 240 11.68 18.03 0.39
C VAL A 240 12.51 18.48 -0.82
N PRO A 241 13.74 18.98 -0.61
CA PRO A 241 14.61 19.39 -1.71
C PRO A 241 14.76 18.30 -2.77
N GLU A 242 14.66 18.67 -4.04
CA GLU A 242 14.68 17.74 -5.18
C GLU A 242 15.87 16.77 -5.15
N ARG A 243 17.05 17.26 -4.77
CA ARG A 243 18.27 16.45 -4.66
C ARG A 243 18.15 15.27 -3.69
N LEU A 244 17.26 15.33 -2.69
CA LEU A 244 17.04 14.26 -1.71
C LEU A 244 15.99 13.25 -2.16
N ARG A 245 15.20 13.56 -3.19
CA ARG A 245 14.14 12.69 -3.73
C ARG A 245 14.44 12.17 -5.14
N ARG A 246 15.60 12.51 -5.70
CA ARG A 246 15.96 12.19 -7.09
C ARG A 246 16.01 10.68 -7.36
N GLN A 247 16.71 9.87 -6.54
CA GLN A 247 16.84 8.44 -6.87
C GLN A 247 15.53 7.68 -6.65
N VAL A 248 14.72 8.09 -5.67
CA VAL A 248 13.40 7.48 -5.46
C VAL A 248 12.42 7.87 -6.59
N GLU A 249 12.56 9.07 -7.17
CA GLU A 249 11.86 9.47 -8.38
C GLU A 249 12.33 8.65 -9.61
N GLU A 250 13.62 8.39 -9.77
CA GLU A 250 14.15 7.51 -10.83
C GLU A 250 13.67 6.05 -10.66
N LEU A 251 13.52 5.57 -9.42
CA LEU A 251 12.90 4.27 -9.12
C LEU A 251 11.44 4.24 -9.54
N ARG A 252 10.68 5.29 -9.22
CA ARG A 252 9.27 5.45 -9.64
C ARG A 252 9.13 5.38 -11.15
N GLN A 253 9.95 6.13 -11.90
CA GLN A 253 9.89 6.19 -13.36
C GLN A 253 10.14 4.83 -14.03
N ARG A 254 10.99 3.99 -13.43
CA ARG A 254 11.28 2.62 -13.89
C ARG A 254 10.26 1.59 -13.40
N SER A 255 9.46 1.91 -12.39
CA SER A 255 8.43 1.04 -11.78
C SER A 255 7.03 1.28 -12.36
N THR A 256 6.92 1.43 -13.68
CA THR A 256 5.65 1.73 -14.38
C THR A 256 4.96 0.49 -14.97
N ALA A 257 5.56 -0.69 -14.80
CA ALA A 257 4.98 -1.94 -15.27
C ALA A 257 3.67 -2.28 -14.52
N CYS A 258 2.79 -3.05 -15.18
CA CYS A 258 1.53 -3.50 -14.61
C CYS A 258 1.75 -4.23 -13.26
N GLY A 259 0.98 -3.85 -12.25
CA GLY A 259 1.03 -4.43 -10.90
C GLY A 259 2.09 -3.82 -9.97
N LEU A 260 2.82 -2.79 -10.39
CA LEU A 260 3.83 -2.11 -9.55
C LEU A 260 3.35 -0.74 -9.02
N ARG A 261 2.04 -0.50 -8.98
CA ARG A 261 1.50 0.82 -8.61
C ARG A 261 1.92 1.28 -7.22
N ALA A 262 2.09 0.38 -6.25
CA ALA A 262 2.57 0.76 -4.91
C ALA A 262 3.93 1.47 -4.91
N LEU A 263 4.74 1.31 -5.97
CA LEU A 263 6.04 1.96 -6.16
C LEU A 263 5.97 3.27 -6.95
N SER A 264 4.79 3.62 -7.49
CA SER A 264 4.61 4.80 -8.33
C SER A 264 3.48 5.74 -7.91
N GLU A 265 2.54 5.25 -7.12
CA GLU A 265 1.55 6.05 -6.42
C GLU A 265 2.24 6.92 -5.37
N GLY A 266 1.96 8.23 -5.33
CA GLY A 266 2.64 9.15 -4.42
C GLY A 266 2.39 8.85 -2.95
N SER A 267 1.20 8.34 -2.62
CA SER A 267 0.86 7.96 -1.26
C SER A 267 -0.09 6.77 -1.23
N LEU A 268 0.09 5.89 -0.25
CA LEU A 268 -0.75 4.71 -0.08
C LEU A 268 -1.11 4.47 1.39
N GLY A 269 -2.34 4.02 1.62
CA GLY A 269 -2.78 3.54 2.92
C GLY A 269 -2.16 2.18 3.21
N CYS A 270 -1.35 2.07 4.26
CA CYS A 270 -0.75 0.81 4.66
C CYS A 270 -0.29 0.80 6.13
N PRO A 271 -0.17 -0.41 6.73
CA PRO A 271 0.50 -0.59 8.00
C PRO A 271 1.97 -0.13 7.97
N GLU A 272 2.51 0.17 9.14
CA GLU A 272 3.91 0.57 9.33
C GLU A 272 4.90 -0.46 8.75
N ALA A 273 4.63 -1.75 8.93
CA ALA A 273 5.48 -2.83 8.43
C ALA A 273 5.54 -2.85 6.89
N CYS A 274 4.43 -2.56 6.23
CA CYS A 274 4.38 -2.40 4.77
C CYS A 274 5.23 -1.20 4.32
N ALA A 275 5.06 -0.03 4.96
CA ALA A 275 5.86 1.16 4.66
C ALA A 275 7.37 0.92 4.84
N ASP A 276 7.74 0.25 5.92
CA ASP A 276 9.12 -0.15 6.22
C ASP A 276 9.68 -1.13 5.19
N ARG A 277 8.88 -2.11 4.75
CA ARG A 277 9.25 -3.04 3.68
C ARG A 277 9.46 -2.34 2.34
N LEU A 278 8.55 -1.44 1.95
CA LEU A 278 8.66 -0.66 0.71
C LEU A 278 9.91 0.25 0.73
N ALA A 279 10.19 0.90 1.86
CA ALA A 279 11.38 1.73 2.01
C ALA A 279 12.68 0.91 1.87
N ARG A 280 12.76 -0.26 2.52
CA ARG A 280 13.94 -1.14 2.39
C ARG A 280 14.14 -1.65 0.97
N TYR A 281 13.07 -2.06 0.29
CA TYR A 281 13.12 -2.42 -1.12
C TYR A 281 13.71 -1.27 -1.96
N ALA A 282 13.17 -0.05 -1.77
CA ALA A 282 13.66 1.11 -2.50
C ALA A 282 15.14 1.41 -2.20
N ALA A 283 15.59 1.25 -0.95
CA ALA A 283 16.99 1.43 -0.57
C ALA A 283 17.93 0.45 -1.30
N VAL A 284 17.52 -0.82 -1.45
CA VAL A 284 18.27 -1.81 -2.24
C VAL A 284 18.36 -1.38 -3.70
N GLU A 285 17.23 -1.00 -4.30
CA GLU A 285 17.16 -0.66 -5.73
C GLU A 285 17.94 0.61 -6.10
N ILE A 286 18.07 1.57 -5.18
CA ILE A 286 18.88 2.78 -5.38
C ILE A 286 20.33 2.62 -4.93
N GLY A 287 20.74 1.42 -4.50
CA GLY A 287 22.10 1.11 -4.06
C GLY A 287 22.53 1.87 -2.80
N ALA A 288 21.63 2.07 -1.84
CA ALA A 288 21.97 2.64 -0.54
C ALA A 288 22.71 1.62 0.35
N ARG A 289 23.34 2.09 1.42
CA ARG A 289 23.92 1.20 2.46
C ARG A 289 22.86 0.55 3.33
N GLY A 290 21.71 1.21 3.46
CA GLY A 290 20.55 0.72 4.17
C GLY A 290 19.62 1.86 4.55
N VAL A 291 18.62 1.54 5.37
CA VAL A 291 17.59 2.49 5.80
C VAL A 291 17.80 2.86 7.26
N PHE A 292 17.99 4.15 7.54
CA PHE A 292 17.78 4.67 8.88
C PHE A 292 16.35 5.16 9.03
N ARG A 293 15.70 4.70 10.09
CA ARG A 293 14.32 5.03 10.42
C ARG A 293 14.29 6.11 11.49
N ALA A 294 14.13 7.36 11.07
CA ALA A 294 14.16 8.52 11.95
C ALA A 294 12.75 8.82 12.49
N PRO A 295 12.48 8.62 13.80
CA PRO A 295 11.20 9.00 14.39
C PRO A 295 11.02 10.52 14.39
N PHE A 296 9.79 10.98 14.15
CA PHE A 296 9.41 12.38 14.33
C PHE A 296 8.04 12.49 15.03
N PRO A 297 7.82 13.57 15.81
CA PRO A 297 6.51 13.83 16.40
C PRO A 297 5.51 14.23 15.31
N ALA A 298 4.41 13.48 15.19
CA ALA A 298 3.28 13.87 14.35
C ALA A 298 2.20 14.56 15.22
N SER A 299 1.34 15.38 14.61
CA SER A 299 0.25 16.10 15.30
C SER A 299 -0.65 15.19 16.14
N ARG A 300 -0.84 13.93 15.74
CA ARG A 300 -1.59 12.92 16.50
C ARG A 300 -0.93 11.54 16.40
N GLY A 301 0.17 11.35 17.12
CA GLY A 301 0.85 10.06 17.24
C GLY A 301 2.29 10.09 16.74
N ARG A 302 2.81 8.94 16.34
CA ARG A 302 4.19 8.82 15.84
C ARG A 302 4.27 8.87 14.31
N GLY A 303 5.40 9.37 13.82
CA GLY A 303 5.75 9.30 12.41
C GLY A 303 7.21 8.86 12.24
N PHE A 304 7.54 8.38 11.05
CA PHE A 304 8.90 7.98 10.69
C PHE A 304 9.28 8.53 9.33
N LEU A 305 10.48 9.10 9.24
CA LEU A 305 11.16 9.32 7.97
C LEU A 305 12.04 8.09 7.68
N TYR A 306 12.04 7.65 6.43
CA TYR A 306 12.89 6.58 5.96
C TYR A 306 14.01 7.19 5.14
N LEU A 307 15.22 7.18 5.70
CA LEU A 307 16.41 7.80 5.12
C LEU A 307 17.31 6.70 4.53
N ALA A 308 17.54 6.72 3.23
CA ALA A 308 18.53 5.87 2.57
C ALA A 308 19.93 6.44 2.85
N LEU A 309 20.72 5.75 3.67
CA LEU A 309 22.08 6.18 4.01
C LEU A 309 23.05 5.88 2.85
N ARG A 310 23.94 6.84 2.55
CA ARG A 310 24.98 6.73 1.53
C ARG A 310 26.35 6.41 2.13
#